data_AF-A0A2C9KT21-F1
#
_entry.id   AF-A0A2C9KT21-F1
#
_cell.length_a   1.000
_cell.length_b   1.000
_cell.length_c   1.000
_cell.angle_alpha   90.00
_cell.angle_beta   90.00
_cell.angle_gamma   90.00
#
_symmetry.space_group_name_H-M   'P 1'
#
loop_
_entity.id
_entity.type
_entity.pdbx_description
1 polymer ?
#
loop_
_entity_poly.entity_id
_entity_poly.type
_entity_poly.pdbx_seq_one_letter_code
_entity_poly.pdbx_strand_id
1 'polypeptide(L)'
;MIFLFGIIYIWLHTIISYKLPFVKGYSACLCHFRFVVACLTTGSVIAFFITGIFSHTEKNKSTAIFGLSEEVIYALHISSTSLEWASVGWLCIYFVTFAAEFKHVRIGMPVIHTEPRTIGFSQMELDSISTEGSNKF
;
A
#
# COMPACT_ATOMS: atom_id res chain seq x y z
N MET A 1 -3.38 -0.94 18.94
CA MET A 1 -3.41 -2.24 18.22
C MET A 1 -3.36 -2.13 16.69
N ILE A 2 -3.29 -0.92 16.11
CA ILE A 2 -3.18 -0.69 14.66
C ILE A 2 -1.78 -1.11 14.10
N PHE A 3 -0.75 -1.13 14.95
CA PHE A 3 0.64 -1.43 14.57
C PHE A 3 0.92 -2.88 14.14
N LEU A 4 0.18 -3.85 14.67
CA LEU A 4 0.37 -5.27 14.30
C LEU A 4 -0.09 -5.55 12.86
N PHE A 5 -1.26 -5.03 12.49
CA PHE A 5 -1.76 -5.15 11.11
C PHE A 5 -0.88 -4.40 10.11
N GLY A 6 -0.33 -3.24 10.51
CA GLY A 6 0.62 -2.48 9.70
C GLY A 6 1.90 -3.26 9.38
N ILE A 7 2.46 -4.01 10.35
CA ILE A 7 3.63 -4.87 10.11
C ILE A 7 3.34 -5.97 9.10
N ILE A 8 2.21 -6.66 9.26
CA ILE A 8 1.81 -7.75 8.35
C ILE A 8 1.66 -7.19 6.94
N TYR A 9 1.03 -6.02 6.80
CA TYR A 9 0.88 -5.33 5.52
C TYR A 9 2.23 -4.98 4.88
N ILE A 10 3.16 -4.38 5.65
CA ILE A 10 4.49 -4.01 5.14
C ILE A 10 5.26 -5.25 4.66
N TRP A 11 5.25 -6.33 5.43
CA TRP A 11 5.95 -7.56 5.07
C TRP A 11 5.34 -8.26 3.86
N LEU A 12 4.01 -8.41 3.84
CA LEU A 12 3.31 -9.01 2.70
C LEU A 12 3.59 -8.21 1.43
N HIS A 13 3.51 -6.88 1.50
CA HIS A 13 3.76 -6.02 0.36
C HIS A 13 5.22 -6.04 -0.11
N THR A 14 6.18 -6.15 0.83
CA THR A 14 7.60 -6.31 0.48
C THR A 14 7.82 -7.62 -0.27
N ILE A 15 7.25 -8.74 0.20
CA ILE A 15 7.34 -10.05 -0.48
C ILE A 15 6.70 -10.00 -1.87
N ILE A 16 5.52 -9.38 -1.98
CA ILE A 16 4.83 -9.19 -3.27
C ILE A 16 5.68 -8.34 -4.21
N SER A 17 6.33 -7.28 -3.73
CA SER A 17 7.25 -6.44 -4.52
C SER A 17 8.44 -7.21 -5.08
N TYR A 18 8.94 -8.24 -4.38
CA TYR A 18 10.01 -9.13 -4.88
C TYR A 18 9.51 -10.18 -5.88
N LYS A 19 8.22 -10.52 -5.86
CA LYS A 19 7.62 -11.56 -6.71
C LYS A 19 6.92 -11.03 -7.96
N LEU A 20 6.63 -9.73 -8.04
CA LEU A 20 6.02 -9.15 -9.24
C LEU A 20 7.03 -9.08 -10.40
N PRO A 21 6.69 -9.64 -11.58
CA PRO A 21 7.52 -9.50 -12.77
C PRO A 21 7.56 -8.03 -13.24
N PHE A 22 8.73 -7.60 -13.72
CA PHE A 22 9.07 -6.25 -14.22
C PHE A 22 7.89 -5.36 -14.63
N VAL A 23 7.34 -4.64 -13.64
CA VAL A 23 6.38 -3.55 -13.88
C VAL A 23 7.17 -2.31 -14.30
N LYS A 24 6.66 -1.51 -15.24
CA LYS A 24 7.29 -0.23 -15.62
C LYS A 24 7.47 0.66 -14.37
N GLY A 25 8.71 0.92 -13.97
CA GLY A 25 9.05 1.62 -12.73
C GLY A 25 9.74 0.76 -11.67
N TYR A 26 9.93 -0.55 -11.92
CA TYR A 26 10.69 -1.44 -11.06
C TYR A 26 12.13 -0.95 -10.87
N SER A 27 12.48 -0.61 -9.63
CA SER A 27 13.84 -0.25 -9.23
C SER A 27 14.26 -1.13 -8.05
N ALA A 28 15.34 -1.88 -8.23
CA ALA A 28 15.91 -2.72 -7.17
C ALA A 28 16.23 -1.91 -5.90
N CYS A 29 16.62 -0.63 -6.07
CA CYS A 29 16.87 0.29 -4.96
C CYS A 29 15.62 0.53 -4.09
N LEU A 30 14.44 0.69 -4.69
CA LEU A 30 13.18 0.85 -3.95
C LEU A 30 12.81 -0.44 -3.20
N CYS A 31 13.10 -1.59 -3.79
CA CYS A 31 12.84 -2.88 -3.15
C CYS A 31 13.72 -3.06 -1.89
N HIS A 32 15.01 -2.77 -2.00
CA HIS A 32 15.93 -2.78 -0.85
C HIS A 32 15.55 -1.72 0.20
N PHE A 33 15.14 -0.52 -0.22
CA PHE A 33 14.67 0.52 0.70
C PHE A 33 13.44 0.08 1.49
N ARG A 34 12.44 -0.51 0.83
CA ARG A 34 11.24 -1.07 1.48
C ARG A 34 11.60 -2.16 2.49
N PHE A 35 12.55 -3.02 2.14
CA PHE A 35 13.06 -4.04 3.06
C PHE A 35 13.72 -3.43 4.30
N VAL A 36 14.57 -2.42 4.14
CA VAL A 36 15.20 -1.71 5.27
C VAL A 36 14.16 -1.05 6.16
N VAL A 37 13.16 -0.37 5.58
CA VAL A 37 12.07 0.26 6.33
C VAL A 37 11.22 -0.78 7.06
N ALA A 38 10.98 -1.95 6.46
CA ALA A 38 10.31 -3.07 7.12
C ALA A 38 11.10 -3.56 8.33
N CYS A 39 12.41 -3.75 8.21
CA CYS A 39 13.28 -4.13 9.33
C CYS A 39 13.25 -3.11 10.47
N LEU A 40 13.38 -1.81 10.16
CA LEU A 40 13.33 -0.73 11.17
C LEU A 40 11.98 -0.66 11.89
N THR A 41 10.88 -0.83 11.15
CA THR A 41 9.53 -0.86 11.72
C THR A 41 9.36 -2.07 12.65
N THR A 42 9.83 -3.25 12.22
CA THR A 42 9.74 -4.48 13.02
C THR A 42 10.56 -4.36 14.31
N GLY A 43 11.78 -3.82 14.23
CA GLY A 43 12.63 -3.56 15.40
C GLY A 43 11.99 -2.58 16.39
N SER A 44 11.37 -1.51 15.89
CA SER A 44 10.68 -0.52 16.72
C SER A 44 9.49 -1.13 17.48
N VAL A 45 8.71 -2.00 16.81
CA VAL A 45 7.58 -2.69 17.46
C VAL A 45 8.04 -3.74 18.45
N ILE A 46 9.09 -4.51 18.15
CA ILE A 46 9.67 -5.46 19.11
C ILE A 46 10.12 -4.73 20.38
N ALA A 47 10.84 -3.61 20.23
CA ALA A 47 11.27 -2.79 21.36
C ALA A 47 10.08 -2.27 22.17
N PHE A 48 9.01 -1.80 21.50
CA PHE A 48 7.78 -1.38 22.17
C PHE A 48 7.13 -2.51 22.99
N PHE A 49 7.05 -3.72 22.45
CA PHE A 49 6.52 -4.88 23.17
C PHE A 49 7.37 -5.25 24.38
N ILE A 50 8.71 -5.25 24.24
CA ILE A 50 9.62 -5.52 25.36
C ILE A 50 9.39 -4.50 26.49
N THR A 51 9.39 -3.21 26.16
CA THR A 51 9.14 -2.14 27.14
C THR A 51 7.77 -2.27 27.80
N GLY A 52 6.74 -2.64 27.03
CA GLY A 52 5.39 -2.89 27.55
C GLY A 52 5.31 -4.08 28.52
N ILE A 53 5.97 -5.19 28.20
CA ILE A 53 6.03 -6.37 29.07
C ILE A 53 6.73 -6.02 30.39
N PHE A 54 7.90 -5.35 30.33
CA PHE A 54 8.63 -4.92 31.53
C PHE A 54 7.75 -4.03 32.43
N SER A 55 7.03 -3.07 31.85
CA SER A 55 6.14 -2.18 32.61
C SER A 55 4.97 -2.91 33.26
N HIS A 56 4.37 -3.89 32.58
CA HIS A 56 3.25 -4.68 33.11
C HIS A 56 3.70 -5.68 34.18
N THR A 57 4.88 -6.27 34.04
CA THR A 57 5.44 -7.20 35.02
C THR A 57 5.72 -6.53 36.36
N GLU A 58 6.12 -5.24 36.38
CA GLU A 58 6.31 -4.50 37.63
C GLU A 58 4.98 -4.07 38.27
N LYS A 59 3.99 -3.63 37.48
CA LYS A 59 2.66 -3.25 38.00
C LYS A 59 1.95 -4.38 38.74
N ASN A 60 2.22 -5.64 38.39
CA ASN A 60 1.49 -6.79 38.89
C ASN A 60 2.19 -7.54 40.05
N LYS A 61 3.35 -7.06 40.51
CA LYS A 61 4.06 -7.65 41.66
C LYS A 61 4.27 -6.63 42.77
N SER A 62 3.70 -6.93 43.93
CA SER A 62 4.06 -6.39 45.26
C SER A 62 5.52 -6.71 45.66
N THR A 63 6.42 -6.85 44.70
CA THR A 63 7.79 -7.27 44.91
C THR A 63 8.64 -6.61 43.84
N ALA A 64 9.47 -5.69 44.31
CA ALA A 64 10.61 -5.10 43.64
C ALA A 64 11.60 -6.19 43.19
N ILE A 65 11.27 -6.96 42.15
CA ILE A 65 12.19 -7.97 41.61
C ILE A 65 13.40 -7.30 40.95
N PHE A 66 13.25 -6.06 40.48
CA PHE A 66 14.37 -5.26 39.95
C PHE A 66 14.63 -3.95 40.71
N GLY A 67 13.75 -3.53 41.62
CA GLY A 67 13.92 -2.26 42.35
C GLY A 67 14.11 -1.07 41.42
N LEU A 68 13.43 -1.07 40.27
CA LEU A 68 13.50 0.03 39.31
C LEU A 68 12.89 1.28 39.95
N SER A 69 13.65 2.37 39.96
CA SER A 69 13.15 3.65 40.48
C SER A 69 11.99 4.14 39.61
N GLU A 70 11.11 4.96 40.19
CA GLU A 70 9.99 5.60 39.50
C GLU A 70 10.46 6.35 38.23
N GLU A 71 11.68 6.89 38.27
CA GLU A 71 12.35 7.53 37.13
C GLU A 71 12.58 6.56 35.95
N VAL A 72 12.91 5.29 36.22
CA VAL A 72 13.12 4.31 35.15
C VAL A 72 11.80 3.83 34.57
N ILE A 73 10.75 3.68 35.39
CA ILE A 73 9.40 3.38 34.89
C ILE A 73 8.91 4.52 33.98
N TYR A 74 9.16 5.77 34.38
CA TYR A 74 8.85 6.95 33.58
C TYR A 74 9.67 6.99 32.26
N ALA A 75 10.95 6.65 32.32
CA ALA A 75 11.80 6.54 31.13
C ALA A 75 11.36 5.40 30.18
N LEU A 76 10.93 4.26 30.73
CA LEU A 76 10.32 3.17 29.96
C LEU A 76 9.02 3.65 29.28
N HIS A 77 8.21 4.44 29.97
CA HIS A 77 7.00 5.01 29.37
C HIS A 77 7.32 5.96 28.21
N ILE A 78 8.20 6.94 28.41
CA ILE A 78 8.61 7.88 27.34
C ILE A 78 9.24 7.16 26.16
N SER A 79 10.09 6.16 26.43
CA SER A 79 10.75 5.39 25.36
C SER A 79 9.72 4.58 24.55
N SER A 80 8.71 3.98 25.20
CA SER A 80 7.62 3.30 24.50
C SER A 80 6.82 4.25 23.59
N THR A 81 6.47 5.44 24.08
CA THR A 81 5.79 6.46 23.28
C THR A 81 6.66 6.93 22.11
N SER A 82 7.95 7.14 22.34
CA SER A 82 8.89 7.55 21.29
C SER A 82 9.02 6.48 20.19
N LEU A 83 9.07 5.20 20.57
CA LEU A 83 9.09 4.07 19.63
C LEU A 83 7.78 3.93 18.85
N GLU A 84 6.64 4.22 19.49
CA GLU A 84 5.33 4.26 18.84
C GLU A 84 5.32 5.32 17.73
N TRP A 85 5.72 6.56 18.03
CA TRP A 85 5.81 7.64 17.03
C TRP A 85 6.86 7.36 15.95
N ALA A 86 8.01 6.78 16.30
CA ALA A 86 9.01 6.36 15.33
C ALA A 86 8.42 5.35 14.34
N SER A 87 7.65 4.37 14.82
CA SER A 87 6.98 3.38 13.96
C SER A 87 5.96 4.00 13.01
N VAL A 88 5.22 5.04 13.45
CA VAL A 88 4.35 5.83 12.57
C VAL A 88 5.17 6.55 11.50
N GLY A 89 6.30 7.14 11.88
CA GLY A 89 7.22 7.80 10.95
C GLY A 89 7.72 6.85 9.85
N TRP A 90 8.16 5.65 10.23
CA TRP A 90 8.58 4.62 9.28
C TRP A 90 7.46 4.18 8.34
N LEU A 91 6.23 4.04 8.86
CA LEU A 91 5.05 3.73 8.06
C LEU A 91 4.73 4.85 7.05
N CYS A 92 4.80 6.12 7.46
CA CYS A 92 4.61 7.26 6.55
C CYS A 92 5.65 7.27 5.42
N ILE A 93 6.93 7.06 5.76
CA ILE A 93 8.01 6.96 4.77
C ILE A 93 7.74 5.80 3.80
N TYR A 94 7.28 4.66 4.32
CA TYR A 94 6.88 3.52 3.50
C TYR A 94 5.77 3.90 2.51
N PHE A 95 4.73 4.62 2.94
CA PHE A 95 3.67 5.09 2.05
C PHE A 95 4.16 6.04 0.94
N VAL A 96 5.16 6.89 1.22
CA VAL A 96 5.74 7.77 0.19
C VAL A 96 6.38 6.98 -0.95
N THR A 97 6.92 5.79 -0.69
CA THR A 97 7.48 4.93 -1.75
C THR A 97 6.43 4.55 -2.80
N PHE A 98 5.16 4.39 -2.40
CA PHE A 98 4.07 4.15 -3.34
C PHE A 98 3.79 5.37 -4.20
N ALA A 99 3.74 6.56 -3.60
CA ALA A 99 3.53 7.79 -4.35
C ALA A 99 4.61 8.00 -5.44
N ALA A 100 5.84 7.58 -5.16
CA ALA A 100 6.93 7.60 -6.14
C ALA A 100 6.73 6.58 -7.29
N GLU A 101 6.23 5.37 -7.00
CA GLU A 101 5.93 4.36 -8.01
C GLU A 101 4.73 4.74 -8.88
N PHE A 102 3.63 5.23 -8.29
CA PHE A 102 2.43 5.61 -9.04
C PHE A 102 2.67 6.75 -10.02
N LYS A 103 3.66 7.62 -9.79
CA LYS A 103 4.06 8.64 -10.77
C LYS A 103 4.57 8.04 -12.09
N HIS A 104 5.11 6.83 -12.07
CA HIS A 104 5.64 6.15 -13.25
C HIS A 104 4.59 5.27 -13.95
N VAL A 105 3.50 4.93 -13.25
CA VAL A 105 2.38 4.18 -13.81
C VAL A 105 1.45 5.14 -14.54
N ARG A 106 1.65 5.28 -15.86
CA ARG A 106 0.61 5.85 -16.73
C ARG A 106 -0.37 4.75 -17.09
N ILE A 107 -1.59 4.83 -16.54
CA ILE A 107 -2.72 4.02 -17.01
C ILE A 107 -2.99 4.49 -18.44
N GLY A 108 -2.56 3.71 -19.43
CA GLY A 108 -2.90 3.98 -20.83
C GLY A 108 -4.41 3.96 -20.97
N MET A 109 -4.99 4.98 -21.62
CA MET A 109 -6.41 4.95 -21.96
C MET A 109 -6.70 3.65 -22.73
N PRO A 110 -7.77 2.92 -22.39
CA PRO A 110 -8.16 1.76 -23.17
C PRO A 110 -8.47 2.23 -24.60
N VAL A 111 -7.77 1.67 -25.58
CA VAL A 111 -8.06 1.89 -26.99
C VAL A 111 -9.40 1.21 -27.25
N ILE A 112 -10.45 2.02 -27.40
CA ILE A 112 -11.77 1.52 -27.77
C ILE A 112 -11.67 1.14 -29.25
N HIS A 113 -11.56 -0.14 -29.55
CA HIS A 113 -11.80 -0.62 -30.91
C HIS A 113 -13.30 -0.53 -31.18
N THR A 114 -13.73 0.61 -31.73
CA THR A 114 -15.02 0.70 -32.40
C THR A 114 -14.89 -0.09 -33.69
N GLU A 115 -15.33 -1.35 -33.72
CA GLU A 115 -15.65 -1.98 -35.00
C GLU A 115 -16.71 -1.09 -35.68
N PRO A 116 -16.49 -0.68 -36.95
CA PRO A 116 -17.57 -0.06 -37.70
C PRO A 116 -18.62 -1.15 -37.89
N ARG A 117 -19.70 -1.07 -37.11
CA ARG A 117 -20.92 -1.83 -37.37
C ARG A 117 -21.37 -1.38 -38.76
N THR A 118 -21.08 -2.17 -39.78
CA THR A 118 -21.70 -2.05 -41.09
C THR A 118 -23.19 -2.22 -40.84
N ILE A 119 -23.90 -1.11 -40.67
CA ILE A 119 -25.34 -1.09 -40.78
C ILE A 119 -25.54 -1.48 -42.24
N GLY A 120 -25.80 -2.76 -42.46
CA GLY A 120 -26.23 -3.27 -43.75
C GLY A 120 -27.56 -2.60 -44.04
N PHE A 121 -27.50 -1.40 -44.60
CA PHE A 121 -28.57 -0.90 -45.44
C PHE A 121 -28.60 -1.87 -46.60
N SER A 122 -29.54 -2.82 -46.50
CA SER A 122 -29.87 -3.74 -47.56
C SER A 122 -30.03 -2.92 -48.83
N GLN A 123 -29.28 -3.25 -49.88
CA GLN A 123 -29.34 -2.58 -51.18
C GLN A 123 -30.79 -2.49 -51.72
N MET A 124 -31.70 -3.36 -51.25
CA MET A 124 -33.13 -3.30 -51.52
C MET A 124 -33.82 -2.02 -51.05
N GLU A 125 -33.34 -1.36 -50.00
CA GLU A 125 -33.95 -0.13 -49.46
C GLU A 125 -33.53 1.11 -50.25
N LEU A 126 -32.37 1.06 -50.95
CA LEU A 126 -31.94 2.10 -51.87
C LEU A 126 -32.65 2.00 -53.23
N ASP A 127 -32.96 0.78 -53.69
CA ASP A 127 -33.67 0.56 -54.96
C ASP A 127 -35.18 0.87 -54.86
N SER A 128 -35.79 0.72 -53.69
CA SER A 128 -37.19 1.14 -53.46
C SER A 128 -37.35 2.66 -53.44
N ILE A 129 -36.37 3.40 -52.91
CA ILE A 129 -36.38 4.88 -52.91
C ILE A 129 -36.13 5.44 -54.32
N SER A 130 -35.27 4.78 -55.11
CA SER A 130 -34.99 5.16 -56.51
C SER A 130 -36.21 5.01 -57.42
N THR A 131 -36.98 3.92 -57.25
CA THR A 131 -38.15 3.63 -58.08
C THR A 131 -39.38 4.47 -57.74
N GLU A 132 -39.55 4.89 -56.48
CA GLU A 132 -40.65 5.78 -56.08
C GLU A 132 -40.46 7.23 -56.54
N GLY A 133 -39.21 7.67 -56.76
CA GLY A 133 -38.88 8.98 -57.34
C GLY A 133 -39.12 9.08 -58.85
N SER A 134 -39.11 7.96 -59.59
CA SER A 134 -39.22 7.94 -61.04
C SER A 134 -40.65 7.92 -61.59
N ASN A 135 -41.67 7.66 -60.76
CA ASN A 135 -43.08 7.53 -61.18
C ASN A 135 -43.94 8.78 -60.91
N LYS A 136 -43.31 9.93 -60.64
CA LYS A 136 -44.01 11.19 -60.32
C LYS A 136 -43.81 12.33 -61.33
N PHE A 137 -43.33 12.04 -62.54
CA PHE A 137 -43.29 13.01 -63.64
C PHE A 137 -43.80 12.40 -64.94
#